data_AF-A0A9N9F1G3-F1
#
_entry.id   AF-A0A9N9F1G3-F1
#
_cell.length_a   1.000
_cell.length_b   1.000
_cell.length_c   1.000
_cell.angle_alpha   90.00
_cell.angle_beta   90.00
_cell.angle_gamma   90.00
#
_symmetry.space_group_name_H-M   'P 1'
#
loop_
_entity.id
_entity.type
_entity.pdbx_description
1 polymer ?
#
loop_
_entity_poly.entity_id
_entity_poly.type
_entity_poly.pdbx_seq_one_letter_code
_entity_poly.pdbx_strand_id
1 'polypeptide(L)'
;MHQITDQAVSLNKEITQYYGKWPFYCLWEIQESTSILFSILNVGYGLLYIICVTSPRAKMRNTKYTTIWTLICLLAFSAHVSYLHFFKFDYEYNIIANIGISLLNNLIWVGWSLTHWHRRPDDYWKPLVIVALIIITTSLEVFDFPSWWRIFDAYSLWHASTIYIIASWYKFILEDARIESFRKNKGKKIDK
;
A
#
# COMPACT_ATOMS: atom_id res chain seq x y z
N MET A 1 22.00 13.92 17.23
CA MET A 1 22.11 13.02 16.05
C MET A 1 23.10 13.57 15.04
N HIS A 2 22.82 14.70 14.37
CA HIS A 2 23.71 15.29 13.35
C HIS A 2 25.18 15.41 13.73
N GLN A 3 25.49 16.06 14.85
CA GLN A 3 26.88 16.26 15.29
C GLN A 3 27.65 14.95 15.52
N ILE A 4 26.97 13.90 15.99
CA ILE A 4 27.58 12.59 16.24
C ILE A 4 27.81 11.86 14.91
N THR A 5 26.87 11.98 13.97
CA THR A 5 27.02 11.45 12.61
C THR A 5 28.12 12.18 11.84
N ASP A 6 28.17 13.50 11.93
CA ASP A 6 29.17 14.33 11.23
C ASP A 6 30.58 14.11 11.83
N GLN A 7 30.66 13.87 13.14
CA GLN A 7 31.88 13.38 13.79
C GLN A 7 32.28 11.99 13.31
N ALA A 8 31.34 11.05 13.16
CA ALA A 8 31.65 9.72 12.63
C ALA A 8 32.18 9.78 11.20
N VAL A 9 31.57 10.60 10.34
CA VAL A 9 32.03 10.83 8.95
C VAL A 9 33.42 11.46 8.92
N SER A 10 33.69 12.48 9.73
CA SER A 10 35.02 13.13 9.79
C SER A 10 36.11 12.24 10.39
N LEU A 11 35.75 11.31 11.27
CA LEU A 11 36.65 10.31 11.85
C LEU A 11 36.74 9.03 11.01
N ASN A 12 36.11 9.00 9.84
CA ASN A 12 36.01 7.84 8.95
C ASN A 12 35.53 6.55 9.67
N LYS A 13 34.65 6.73 10.67
CA LYS A 13 34.01 5.65 11.42
C LYS A 13 32.70 5.24 10.75
N GLU A 14 32.36 3.97 10.90
CA GLU A 14 31.07 3.46 10.42
C GLU A 14 29.91 4.18 11.09
N ILE A 15 28.90 4.53 10.28
CA ILE A 15 27.68 5.16 10.75
C ILE A 15 26.80 4.07 11.35
N THR A 16 26.45 4.21 12.62
CA THR A 16 25.57 3.27 13.32
C THR A 16 24.11 3.73 13.23
N GLN A 17 23.18 2.77 13.22
CA GLN A 17 21.75 3.05 13.39
C GLN A 17 21.46 3.52 14.84
N TYR A 18 20.52 4.43 14.98
CA TYR A 18 20.03 4.89 16.29
C TYR A 18 18.55 4.55 16.41
N TYR A 19 18.19 3.72 17.40
CA TYR A 19 16.82 3.20 17.57
C TYR A 19 16.25 2.51 16.31
N GLY A 20 17.11 1.82 15.55
CA GLY A 20 16.73 1.13 14.32
C GLY A 20 16.48 2.06 13.12
N LYS A 21 16.92 3.33 13.18
CA LYS A 21 16.83 4.27 12.06
C LYS A 21 18.20 4.82 11.67
N TRP A 22 18.39 5.00 10.37
CA TRP A 22 19.55 5.68 9.82
C TRP A 22 19.47 7.21 10.07
N PRO A 23 20.60 7.93 10.15
CA PRO A 23 20.59 9.38 10.32
C PRO A 23 20.20 10.12 9.03
N PHE A 24 19.31 11.10 9.14
CA PHE A 24 18.75 11.92 8.03
C PHE A 24 18.95 13.40 8.24
N TYR A 25 18.89 14.19 7.17
CA TYR A 25 18.74 15.65 7.25
C TYR A 25 17.34 16.05 7.73
N CYS A 26 17.25 16.61 8.95
CA CYS A 26 16.02 17.25 9.43
C CYS A 26 15.82 18.59 8.71
N LEU A 27 14.65 18.77 8.10
CA LEU A 27 14.20 20.06 7.56
C LEU A 27 13.13 20.61 8.51
N TRP A 28 13.36 21.80 9.08
CA TRP A 28 12.43 22.47 10.00
C TRP A 28 11.96 21.60 11.19
N GLU A 29 12.91 20.98 11.91
CA GLU A 29 12.63 20.12 13.08
C GLU A 29 11.84 18.83 12.78
N ILE A 30 11.44 18.61 11.52
CA ILE A 30 10.76 17.40 11.07
C ILE A 30 11.81 16.35 10.68
N GLN A 31 11.79 15.24 11.40
CA GLN A 31 12.77 14.15 11.29
C GLN A 31 12.69 13.38 9.95
N GLU A 32 11.53 13.38 9.27
CA GLU A 32 11.28 12.62 8.03
C GLU A 32 10.36 13.38 7.06
N SER A 33 10.69 14.63 6.72
CA SER A 33 9.85 15.53 5.91
C SER A 33 9.41 14.94 4.56
N THR A 34 10.30 14.23 3.87
CA THR A 34 10.01 13.51 2.62
C THR A 34 8.98 12.38 2.81
N SER A 35 9.10 11.64 3.91
CA SER A 35 8.18 10.53 4.23
C SER A 35 6.79 11.02 4.60
N ILE A 36 6.68 12.15 5.30
CA ILE A 36 5.39 12.79 5.63
C ILE A 36 4.68 13.23 4.36
N LEU A 37 5.39 13.89 3.44
CA LEU A 37 4.84 14.38 2.18
C LEU A 37 4.26 13.23 1.33
N PHE A 38 5.00 12.13 1.24
CA PHE A 38 4.51 10.96 0.53
C PHE A 38 3.43 10.18 1.30
N SER A 39 3.49 10.12 2.63
CA SER A 39 2.44 9.49 3.46
C SER A 39 1.09 10.20 3.31
N ILE A 40 1.08 11.53 3.26
CA ILE A 40 -0.14 12.33 3.03
C ILE A 40 -0.75 11.99 1.66
N LEU A 41 0.09 11.88 0.63
CA LEU A 41 -0.35 11.46 -0.70
C LEU A 41 -0.88 10.01 -0.65
N ASN A 42 -0.20 9.11 0.04
CA ASN A 42 -0.58 7.69 0.13
C ASN A 42 -1.94 7.49 0.83
N VAL A 43 -2.17 8.20 1.94
CA VAL A 43 -3.44 8.17 2.68
C VAL A 43 -4.57 8.79 1.86
N GLY A 44 -4.33 9.93 1.20
CA GLY A 44 -5.31 10.57 0.32
C GLY A 44 -5.73 9.68 -0.85
N TYR A 45 -4.77 9.04 -1.53
CA TYR A 45 -5.04 8.13 -2.65
C TYR A 45 -5.58 6.76 -2.19
N GLY A 46 -5.20 6.26 -1.02
CA GLY A 46 -5.75 5.05 -0.39
C GLY A 46 -7.21 5.20 0.03
N LEU A 47 -7.59 6.37 0.56
CA LEU A 47 -8.99 6.72 0.83
C LEU A 47 -9.81 6.78 -0.47
N LEU A 48 -9.27 7.39 -1.52
CA LEU A 48 -9.90 7.38 -2.85
C LEU A 48 -10.01 5.96 -3.42
N TYR A 49 -9.01 5.10 -3.21
CA TYR A 49 -9.04 3.68 -3.62
C TYR A 49 -10.14 2.92 -2.88
N ILE A 50 -10.24 3.02 -1.56
CA ILE A 50 -11.32 2.36 -0.79
C ILE A 50 -12.68 2.85 -1.28
N ILE A 51 -12.88 4.16 -1.45
CA ILE A 51 -14.16 4.75 -1.89
C ILE A 51 -14.50 4.32 -3.34
N CYS A 52 -13.53 4.34 -4.26
CA CYS A 52 -13.74 4.05 -5.69
C CYS A 52 -13.70 2.57 -6.06
N VAL A 53 -13.14 1.69 -5.23
CA VAL A 53 -13.11 0.23 -5.45
C VAL A 53 -14.30 -0.45 -4.79
N THR A 54 -14.66 0.00 -3.57
CA THR A 54 -15.86 -0.51 -2.90
C THR A 54 -17.13 -0.01 -3.58
N SER A 55 -17.26 1.26 -3.96
CA SER A 55 -18.53 1.80 -4.52
C SER A 55 -19.02 1.09 -5.81
N PRO A 56 -18.17 0.82 -6.83
CA PRO A 56 -18.63 0.17 -8.06
C PRO A 56 -18.79 -1.34 -7.91
N ARG A 57 -17.84 -2.06 -7.30
CA ARG A 57 -17.97 -3.52 -7.11
C ARG A 57 -19.08 -3.88 -6.12
N ALA A 58 -19.35 -3.02 -5.13
CA ALA A 58 -20.51 -3.17 -4.23
C ALA A 58 -21.85 -3.08 -4.95
N LYS A 59 -21.98 -2.14 -5.88
CA LYS A 59 -23.21 -1.97 -6.66
C LYS A 59 -23.41 -3.08 -7.70
N MET A 60 -22.36 -3.81 -8.06
CA MET A 60 -22.38 -4.73 -9.20
C MET A 60 -22.57 -6.20 -8.85
N ARG A 61 -22.01 -6.71 -7.74
CA ARG A 61 -22.12 -8.14 -7.38
C ARG A 61 -23.32 -8.47 -6.48
N ASN A 62 -23.56 -7.68 -5.43
CA ASN A 62 -24.77 -7.60 -4.60
C ASN A 62 -24.47 -6.68 -3.41
N THR A 63 -25.16 -5.53 -3.32
CA THR A 63 -24.87 -4.45 -2.37
C THR A 63 -24.79 -4.93 -0.92
N LYS A 64 -25.61 -5.90 -0.52
CA LYS A 64 -25.65 -6.41 0.86
C LYS A 64 -24.33 -7.06 1.27
N TYR A 65 -23.82 -7.99 0.45
CA TYR A 65 -22.59 -8.73 0.76
C TYR A 65 -21.38 -7.80 0.82
N THR A 66 -21.32 -6.81 -0.07
CA THR A 66 -20.24 -5.83 -0.08
C THR A 66 -20.31 -4.84 1.07
N THR A 67 -21.50 -4.42 1.50
CA THR A 67 -21.64 -3.59 2.70
C THR A 67 -21.21 -4.35 3.94
N ILE A 68 -21.65 -5.61 4.10
CA ILE A 68 -21.25 -6.46 5.23
C ILE A 68 -19.73 -6.64 5.26
N TRP A 69 -19.13 -7.00 4.12
CA TRP A 69 -17.68 -7.16 4.02
C TRP A 69 -16.93 -5.86 4.38
N THR A 70 -17.40 -4.71 3.89
CA THR A 70 -16.79 -3.41 4.19
C THR A 70 -16.86 -3.09 5.69
N LEU A 71 -18.00 -3.37 6.34
CA LEU A 71 -18.15 -3.18 7.78
C LEU A 71 -17.21 -4.08 8.59
N ILE A 72 -17.04 -5.34 8.17
CA ILE A 72 -16.08 -6.27 8.81
C ILE A 72 -14.66 -5.71 8.71
N CYS A 73 -14.24 -5.24 7.53
CA CYS A 73 -12.92 -4.65 7.34
C CYS A 73 -12.72 -3.39 8.19
N LEU A 74 -13.73 -2.50 8.23
CA LEU A 74 -13.67 -1.28 9.04
C LEU A 74 -13.59 -1.56 10.54
N LEU A 75 -14.34 -2.55 11.01
CA LEU A 75 -14.31 -2.98 12.41
C LEU A 75 -12.95 -3.56 12.78
N ALA A 76 -12.41 -4.46 11.95
CA ALA A 76 -11.09 -5.06 12.16
C ALA A 76 -9.97 -4.00 12.18
N PHE A 77 -10.02 -3.03 11.25
CA PHE A 77 -9.09 -1.91 11.22
C PHE A 77 -9.20 -1.05 12.48
N SER A 78 -10.42 -0.69 12.88
CA SER A 78 -10.65 0.13 14.08
C SER A 78 -10.18 -0.58 15.34
N ALA A 79 -10.37 -1.90 15.44
CA ALA A 79 -9.89 -2.71 16.55
C ALA A 79 -8.36 -2.77 16.60
N HIS A 80 -7.69 -2.96 15.46
CA HIS A 80 -6.22 -2.96 15.37
C HIS A 80 -5.62 -1.61 15.77
N VAL A 81 -6.16 -0.50 15.27
CA VAL A 81 -5.73 0.86 15.63
C VAL A 81 -5.97 1.13 17.11
N SER A 82 -7.13 0.74 17.64
CA SER A 82 -7.45 0.91 19.06
C SER A 82 -6.51 0.09 19.95
N TYR A 83 -6.14 -1.12 19.55
CA TYR A 83 -5.17 -1.94 20.27
C TYR A 83 -3.80 -1.25 20.39
N LEU A 84 -3.27 -0.76 19.26
CA LEU A 84 -1.99 -0.07 19.22
C LEU A 84 -1.99 1.26 19.97
N HIS A 85 -3.14 1.96 20.00
CA HIS A 85 -3.26 3.25 20.66
C HIS A 85 -3.47 3.15 22.18
N PHE A 86 -4.31 2.23 22.65
CA PHE A 86 -4.74 2.20 24.06
C PHE A 86 -3.99 1.20 24.94
N PHE A 87 -3.43 0.12 24.40
CA PHE A 87 -2.87 -0.96 25.22
C PHE A 87 -1.35 -0.97 25.22
N LYS A 88 -0.74 -1.21 24.06
CA LYS A 88 0.71 -1.25 23.91
C LYS A 88 1.07 -0.89 22.48
N PHE A 89 1.84 0.20 22.33
CA PHE A 89 2.41 0.55 21.04
C PHE A 89 3.57 -0.40 20.73
N ASP A 90 3.27 -1.47 19.99
CA ASP A 90 4.24 -2.48 19.56
C ASP A 90 4.46 -2.35 18.05
N TYR A 91 5.58 -1.73 17.69
CA TYR A 91 5.93 -1.43 16.30
C TYR A 91 6.18 -2.71 15.48
N GLU A 92 6.77 -3.73 16.10
CA GLU A 92 7.04 -5.02 15.46
C GLU A 92 5.73 -5.72 15.11
N TYR A 93 4.78 -5.77 16.06
CA TYR A 93 3.44 -6.26 15.79
C TYR A 93 2.74 -5.51 14.65
N ASN A 94 2.83 -4.18 14.64
CA ASN A 94 2.22 -3.36 13.58
C ASN A 94 2.79 -3.71 12.18
N ILE A 95 4.11 -3.87 12.06
CA ILE A 95 4.73 -4.29 10.80
C ILE A 95 4.24 -5.68 10.39
N ILE A 96 4.25 -6.66 11.31
CA ILE A 96 3.82 -8.03 11.02
C ILE A 96 2.35 -8.07 10.57
N ALA A 97 1.47 -7.32 11.25
CA ALA A 97 0.05 -7.26 10.91
C ALA A 97 -0.18 -6.66 9.49
N ASN A 98 0.52 -5.57 9.16
CA ASN A 98 0.44 -4.94 7.85
C ASN A 98 0.98 -5.85 6.73
N ILE A 99 2.12 -6.51 6.94
CA ILE A 99 2.67 -7.50 6.00
C ILE A 99 1.70 -8.66 5.79
N GLY A 100 1.09 -9.17 6.87
CA GLY A 100 0.13 -10.27 6.81
C GLY A 100 -1.11 -9.94 5.97
N ILE A 101 -1.71 -8.76 6.19
CA ILE A 101 -2.86 -8.28 5.40
C ILE A 101 -2.46 -8.06 3.94
N SER A 102 -1.28 -7.48 3.69
CA SER A 102 -0.75 -7.25 2.34
C SER A 102 -0.57 -8.57 1.58
N LEU A 103 0.01 -9.59 2.21
CA LEU A 103 0.19 -10.91 1.62
C LEU A 103 -1.16 -11.55 1.26
N LEU A 104 -2.14 -11.49 2.17
CA LEU A 104 -3.49 -12.00 1.90
C LEU A 104 -4.13 -11.32 0.69
N ASN A 105 -4.04 -9.98 0.61
CA ASN A 105 -4.54 -9.22 -0.54
C ASN A 105 -3.84 -9.63 -1.85
N ASN A 106 -2.52 -9.82 -1.83
CA ASN A 106 -1.76 -10.24 -3.00
C ASN A 106 -2.18 -11.64 -3.47
N LEU A 107 -2.39 -12.59 -2.56
CA LEU A 107 -2.87 -13.94 -2.90
C LEU A 107 -4.24 -13.92 -3.57
N ILE A 108 -5.16 -13.07 -3.11
CA ILE A 108 -6.48 -12.88 -3.73
C ILE A 108 -6.34 -12.44 -5.19
N TRP A 109 -5.46 -11.47 -5.46
CA TRP A 109 -5.27 -10.93 -6.81
C TRP A 109 -4.51 -11.85 -7.76
N VAL A 110 -3.56 -12.63 -7.25
CA VAL A 110 -2.94 -13.72 -8.00
C VAL A 110 -3.99 -14.77 -8.35
N GLY A 111 -4.80 -15.20 -7.38
CA GLY A 111 -5.90 -16.14 -7.61
C GLY A 111 -6.92 -15.62 -8.64
N TRP A 112 -7.26 -14.33 -8.58
CA TRP A 112 -8.11 -13.69 -9.59
C TRP A 112 -7.47 -13.76 -10.99
N SER A 113 -6.18 -13.45 -11.10
CA SER A 113 -5.46 -13.46 -12.39
C SER A 113 -5.42 -14.86 -13.01
N LEU A 114 -5.15 -15.89 -12.20
CA LEU A 114 -5.12 -17.28 -12.64
C LEU A 114 -6.50 -17.76 -13.12
N THR A 115 -7.55 -17.42 -12.38
CA THR A 115 -8.93 -17.81 -12.72
C THR A 115 -9.49 -17.06 -13.93
N HIS A 116 -8.96 -15.87 -14.23
CA HIS A 116 -9.41 -15.03 -15.33
C HIS A 116 -8.51 -15.07 -16.57
N TRP A 117 -7.40 -15.82 -16.53
CA TRP A 117 -6.43 -15.86 -17.63
C TRP A 117 -7.05 -16.25 -18.99
N HIS A 118 -7.96 -17.23 -19.01
CA HIS A 118 -8.70 -17.60 -20.23
C HIS A 118 -9.82 -16.62 -20.61
N ARG A 119 -10.43 -15.93 -19.63
CA ARG A 119 -11.61 -15.07 -19.86
C ARG A 119 -11.25 -13.62 -20.18
N ARG A 120 -10.01 -13.22 -19.88
CA ARG A 120 -9.48 -11.84 -19.95
C ARG A 120 -8.00 -11.82 -20.38
N PRO A 121 -7.65 -12.33 -21.57
CA PRO A 121 -6.26 -12.45 -22.00
C PRO A 121 -5.51 -11.10 -22.05
N ASP A 122 -6.21 -9.99 -22.31
CA ASP A 122 -5.57 -8.67 -22.41
C ASP A 122 -5.22 -8.03 -21.06
N ASP A 123 -5.89 -8.45 -19.96
CA ASP A 123 -5.87 -7.74 -18.67
C ASP A 123 -5.41 -8.59 -17.48
N TYR A 124 -5.44 -9.92 -17.58
CA TYR A 124 -5.18 -10.81 -16.43
C TYR A 124 -3.77 -10.65 -15.83
N TRP A 125 -2.79 -10.19 -16.62
CA TRP A 125 -1.41 -10.03 -16.19
C TRP A 125 -1.16 -8.75 -15.38
N LYS A 126 -2.05 -7.74 -15.50
CA LYS A 126 -1.86 -6.42 -14.86
C LYS A 126 -1.78 -6.53 -13.34
N PRO A 127 -2.68 -7.25 -12.63
CA PRO A 127 -2.53 -7.49 -11.19
C PRO A 127 -1.25 -8.23 -10.82
N LEU A 128 -0.77 -9.17 -11.64
CA LEU A 128 0.46 -9.92 -11.35
C LEU A 128 1.69 -9.01 -11.35
N VAL A 129 1.78 -8.11 -12.33
CA VAL A 129 2.87 -7.12 -12.38
C VAL A 129 2.78 -6.18 -11.19
N ILE A 130 1.58 -5.71 -10.84
CA ILE A 130 1.41 -4.81 -9.69
C ILE A 130 1.76 -5.52 -8.38
N VAL A 131 1.36 -6.78 -8.19
CA VAL A 131 1.74 -7.59 -7.02
C VAL A 131 3.26 -7.79 -6.96
N ALA A 132 3.91 -8.08 -8.08
CA ALA A 132 5.37 -8.20 -8.14
C ALA A 132 6.07 -6.90 -7.74
N LEU A 133 5.59 -5.75 -8.23
CA LEU A 133 6.09 -4.43 -7.85
C LEU A 133 5.88 -4.13 -6.36
N ILE A 134 4.74 -4.53 -5.78
CA ILE A 134 4.48 -4.40 -4.34
C ILE A 134 5.47 -5.24 -3.54
N ILE A 135 5.73 -6.50 -3.93
CA ILE A 135 6.68 -7.36 -3.23
C ILE A 135 8.08 -6.73 -3.26
N ILE A 136 8.55 -6.29 -4.44
CA ILE A 136 9.84 -5.61 -4.59
C ILE A 136 9.90 -4.36 -3.70
N THR A 137 8.84 -3.56 -3.72
CA THR A 137 8.77 -2.30 -2.96
C THR A 137 8.76 -2.57 -1.46
N THR A 138 7.94 -3.49 -0.96
CA THR A 138 7.93 -3.91 0.45
C THR A 138 9.25 -4.54 0.88
N SER A 139 9.95 -5.24 -0.01
CA SER A 139 11.32 -5.72 0.28
C SER A 139 12.28 -4.58 0.56
N LEU A 140 12.14 -3.40 -0.06
CA LEU A 140 12.97 -2.23 0.26
C LEU A 140 12.81 -1.83 1.73
N GLU A 141 11.58 -1.83 2.25
CA GLU A 141 11.28 -1.51 3.65
C GLU A 141 11.81 -2.59 4.61
N VAL A 142 11.71 -3.87 4.23
CA VAL A 142 12.18 -5.00 5.07
C VAL A 142 13.71 -5.08 5.14
N PHE A 143 14.42 -4.80 4.04
CA PHE A 143 15.88 -4.89 4.00
C PHE A 143 16.60 -3.67 4.62
N ASP A 144 15.87 -2.59 4.89
CA ASP A 144 16.31 -1.38 5.60
C ASP A 144 17.78 -0.98 5.38
N PHE A 145 18.06 -0.35 4.23
CA PHE A 145 19.41 0.07 3.84
C PHE A 145 19.72 1.53 4.25
N PRO A 146 21.01 1.87 4.42
CA PRO A 146 21.45 3.22 4.77
C PRO A 146 21.01 4.26 3.74
N SER A 147 20.67 5.44 4.24
CA SER A 147 20.20 6.54 3.42
C SER A 147 21.24 6.99 2.40
N TRP A 148 20.87 7.00 1.12
CA TRP A 148 21.67 7.58 0.06
C TRP A 148 21.70 9.10 0.20
N TRP A 149 22.92 9.62 0.32
CA TRP A 149 23.20 11.04 0.55
C TRP A 149 22.47 11.66 1.75
N ARG A 150 21.97 10.85 2.69
CA ARG A 150 21.12 11.27 3.82
C ARG A 150 19.81 11.97 3.40
N ILE A 151 19.39 11.76 2.14
CA ILE A 151 18.16 12.32 1.55
C ILE A 151 17.15 11.22 1.24
N PHE A 152 17.60 10.10 0.67
CA PHE A 152 16.73 8.97 0.29
C PHE A 152 17.07 7.74 1.11
N ASP A 153 16.14 7.26 1.91
CA ASP A 153 16.16 5.94 2.53
C ASP A 153 15.24 4.93 1.84
N ALA A 154 15.41 3.68 2.26
CA ALA A 154 14.45 2.61 2.05
C ALA A 154 12.99 3.08 2.22
N TYR A 155 12.70 3.84 3.27
CA TYR A 155 11.34 4.27 3.60
C TYR A 155 10.77 5.30 2.62
N SER A 156 11.52 6.35 2.26
CA SER A 156 11.09 7.34 1.26
C SER A 156 10.99 6.74 -0.14
N LEU A 157 11.86 5.80 -0.50
CA LEU A 157 11.79 5.08 -1.78
C LEU A 157 10.60 4.12 -1.84
N TRP A 158 10.26 3.47 -0.71
CA TRP A 158 9.03 2.70 -0.57
C TRP A 158 7.80 3.56 -0.82
N HIS A 159 7.72 4.70 -0.14
CA HIS A 159 6.66 5.68 -0.31
C HIS A 159 6.56 6.23 -1.74
N ALA A 160 7.67 6.60 -2.36
CA ALA A 160 7.69 7.08 -3.74
C ALA A 160 7.19 6.03 -4.74
N SER A 161 7.57 4.76 -4.53
CA SER A 161 7.17 3.64 -5.39
C SER A 161 5.68 3.33 -5.25
N THR A 162 5.15 3.37 -4.02
CA THR A 162 3.73 3.06 -3.76
C THR A 162 2.77 4.05 -4.45
N ILE A 163 3.15 5.31 -4.66
CA ILE A 163 2.35 6.29 -5.42
C ILE A 163 2.02 5.78 -6.83
N TYR A 164 3.03 5.30 -7.56
CA TYR A 164 2.86 4.80 -8.93
C TYR A 164 2.11 3.48 -8.99
N ILE A 165 2.40 2.60 -8.03
CA ILE A 165 1.75 1.29 -7.90
C ILE A 165 0.25 1.47 -7.64
N ILE A 166 -0.13 2.36 -6.72
CA ILE A 166 -1.52 2.65 -6.39
C ILE A 166 -2.26 3.29 -7.56
N ALA A 167 -1.62 4.24 -8.26
CA ALA A 167 -2.20 4.82 -9.47
C ALA A 167 -2.49 3.76 -10.56
N SER A 168 -1.58 2.78 -10.70
CA SER A 168 -1.76 1.66 -11.62
C SER A 168 -2.90 0.74 -11.19
N TRP A 169 -2.98 0.43 -9.90
CA TRP A 169 -4.10 -0.31 -9.29
C TRP A 169 -5.45 0.38 -9.54
N TYR A 170 -5.50 1.69 -9.32
CA TYR A 170 -6.70 2.49 -9.52
C TYR A 170 -7.19 2.42 -10.96
N LYS A 171 -6.30 2.63 -11.94
CA LYS A 171 -6.64 2.52 -13.37
C LYS A 171 -7.17 1.15 -13.73
N PHE A 172 -6.52 0.09 -13.25
CA PHE A 172 -6.95 -1.28 -13.49
C PHE A 172 -8.37 -1.55 -12.94
N ILE A 173 -8.65 -1.16 -11.70
CA ILE A 173 -9.96 -1.41 -11.09
C ILE A 173 -11.06 -0.57 -11.72
N LEU A 174 -10.75 0.67 -12.09
CA LEU A 174 -11.70 1.54 -12.79
C LEU A 174 -12.10 0.93 -14.15
N GLU A 175 -11.15 0.35 -14.86
CA GLU A 175 -11.42 -0.33 -16.13
C GLU A 175 -12.19 -1.64 -15.92
N ASP A 176 -11.80 -2.46 -14.95
CA ASP A 176 -12.55 -3.67 -14.59
C ASP A 176 -14.01 -3.34 -14.25
N ALA A 177 -14.23 -2.27 -13.48
CA ALA A 177 -15.56 -1.82 -13.10
C ALA A 177 -16.40 -1.32 -14.30
N ARG A 178 -15.77 -0.62 -15.25
CA ARG A 178 -16.43 -0.19 -16.50
C ARG A 178 -16.91 -1.40 -17.30
N ILE A 179 -16.05 -2.40 -17.48
CA ILE A 179 -16.40 -3.56 -18.30
C ILE A 179 -17.52 -4.39 -17.66
N GLU A 180 -17.52 -4.51 -16.33
CA GLU A 180 -18.59 -5.18 -15.60
C GLU A 180 -19.93 -4.44 -15.73
N SER A 181 -19.92 -3.10 -15.67
CA SER A 181 -21.11 -2.27 -15.93
C SER A 181 -21.68 -2.47 -17.34
N PHE A 182 -20.81 -2.51 -18.37
CA PHE A 182 -21.24 -2.76 -19.75
C PHE A 182 -21.87 -4.14 -19.92
N ARG A 183 -21.31 -5.19 -19.30
CA ARG A 183 -21.88 -6.55 -19.32
C ARG A 183 -23.29 -6.59 -18.74
N LYS A 184 -23.52 -5.95 -17.60
CA LYS A 184 -24.84 -5.88 -16.94
C LYS A 184 -25.88 -5.15 -17.79
N ASN A 185 -25.48 -4.07 -18.46
CA ASN A 185 -26.37 -3.31 -19.35
C ASN A 185 -26.73 -4.07 -20.63
N LYS A 186 -25.82 -4.87 -21.20
CA LYS A 186 -26.14 -5.76 -22.33
C LYS A 186 -27.12 -6.86 -21.94
N GLY A 187 -26.95 -7.51 -20.79
CA GLY A 187 -27.88 -8.55 -20.31
C GLY A 187 -29.31 -8.03 -20.17
N LYS A 188 -29.49 -6.85 -19.55
CA LYS A 188 -30.81 -6.20 -19.41
C LYS A 188 -31.51 -5.81 -20.72
N LYS A 189 -30.78 -5.69 -21.84
CA LYS A 189 -31.35 -5.37 -23.16
C LYS A 189 -31.82 -6.59 -23.94
N ILE A 190 -31.37 -7.80 -23.57
CA ILE A 190 -31.75 -9.05 -24.23
C ILE A 190 -33.03 -9.62 -23.59
N ASP A 191 -33.27 -9.32 -22.32
CA ASP A 191 -34.46 -9.77 -21.57
C ASP A 191 -35.70 -8.83 -21.69
N LYS A 192 -35.69 -7.90 -22.65
CA LYS A 192 -36.81 -6.96 -22.93
C LYS A 192 -37.31 -7.15 -24.35
#